data_AF-A0A3D0TNM9-F1
#
_entry.id   AF-A0A3D0TNM9-F1
#
_cell.length_a   1.000
_cell.length_b   1.000
_cell.length_c   1.000
_cell.angle_alpha   90.00
_cell.angle_beta   90.00
_cell.angle_gamma   90.00
#
_symmetry.space_group_name_H-M   'P 1'
#
loop_
_entity.id
_entity.type
_entity.pdbx_description
1 polymer ?
#
loop_
_entity_poly.entity_id
_entity_poly.type
_entity_poly.pdbx_seq_one_letter_code
_entity_poly.pdbx_strand_id
1 'polypeptide(L)'
;PPPVVVDGSGLDRGNSATCGQLVAVLESFGPDSAVGRALPVAARSGTLSHRFADHPAAGRLSAKTGLLTGVNSLAGFLKTPTGMLTFAQIVNGVPPDSRVGLESQETLVEALLGHPADCSTAVALLDAPWSSAAAASAAALSPAPATGITPQPCIVVPAPPEPPASEEPDPADTSTTDPSAQE
;
A
#
# COMPACT_ATOMS: atom_id res chain seq x y z
N PRO A 1 -13.64 2.01 -8.71
CA PRO A 1 -14.03 3.35 -9.26
C PRO A 1 -13.09 3.71 -10.41
N PRO A 2 -13.54 4.49 -11.42
CA PRO A 2 -12.63 5.04 -12.45
C PRO A 2 -11.60 6.01 -11.81
N PRO A 3 -10.44 6.22 -12.45
CA PRO A 3 -9.49 7.22 -11.98
C PRO A 3 -10.07 8.62 -12.17
N VAL A 4 -9.74 9.54 -11.27
CA VAL A 4 -10.03 10.97 -11.40
C VAL A 4 -8.70 11.67 -11.66
N VAL A 5 -8.60 12.34 -12.80
CA VAL A 5 -7.39 13.09 -13.20
C VAL A 5 -7.77 14.55 -13.30
N VAL A 6 -7.39 15.32 -12.29
CA VAL A 6 -7.60 16.77 -12.22
C VAL A 6 -6.41 17.50 -12.86
N ASP A 7 -5.19 17.00 -12.64
CA ASP A 7 -3.99 17.49 -13.28
C ASP A 7 -3.05 16.36 -13.73
N GLY A 8 -2.06 16.69 -14.56
CA GLY A 8 -1.04 15.73 -15.03
C GLY A 8 0.16 15.58 -14.09
N SER A 9 0.27 16.46 -13.08
CA SER A 9 1.43 16.49 -12.17
C SER A 9 1.25 15.60 -10.93
N GLY A 10 0.00 15.36 -10.54
CA GLY A 10 -0.35 14.68 -9.30
C GLY A 10 -0.35 15.59 -8.07
N LEU A 11 -0.27 16.92 -8.21
CA LEU A 11 -0.25 17.87 -7.08
C LEU A 11 -1.66 18.16 -6.55
N ASP A 12 -2.66 18.12 -7.41
CA ASP A 12 -4.06 18.31 -7.01
C ASP A 12 -4.56 17.13 -6.14
N ARG A 13 -5.16 17.43 -4.99
CA ARG A 13 -5.69 16.42 -4.06
C ARG A 13 -6.98 15.76 -4.54
N GLY A 14 -7.64 16.31 -5.56
CA GLY A 14 -8.77 15.69 -6.23
C GLY A 14 -8.36 14.55 -7.16
N ASN A 15 -7.06 14.36 -7.44
CA ASN A 15 -6.57 13.20 -8.16
C ASN A 15 -6.83 11.92 -7.37
N SER A 16 -7.33 10.89 -8.05
CA SER A 16 -7.59 9.57 -7.46
C SER A 16 -7.24 8.47 -8.45
N ALA A 17 -6.48 7.48 -7.98
CA ALA A 17 -6.14 6.29 -8.73
C ALA A 17 -5.96 5.11 -7.77
N THR A 18 -6.20 3.89 -8.27
CA THR A 18 -5.91 2.65 -7.55
C THR A 18 -4.58 2.06 -8.00
N CYS A 19 -3.95 1.23 -7.16
CA CYS A 19 -2.72 0.53 -7.54
C CYS A 19 -2.91 -0.31 -8.82
N GLY A 20 -4.05 -0.98 -8.97
CA GLY A 20 -4.36 -1.78 -10.17
C GLY A 20 -4.43 -0.94 -11.45
N GLN A 21 -4.91 0.31 -11.38
CA GLN A 21 -4.91 1.22 -12.52
C GLN A 21 -3.50 1.64 -12.92
N LEU A 22 -2.64 1.95 -11.93
CA LEU A 22 -1.24 2.29 -12.20
C LEU A 22 -0.47 1.11 -12.80
N VAL A 23 -0.69 -0.11 -12.27
CA VAL A 23 -0.11 -1.34 -12.81
C VAL A 23 -0.57 -1.57 -14.25
N ALA A 24 -1.87 -1.48 -14.53
CA ALA A 24 -2.39 -1.66 -15.88
C ALA A 24 -1.79 -0.67 -16.90
N VAL A 25 -1.60 0.59 -16.50
CA VAL A 25 -0.92 1.58 -17.34
C VAL A 25 0.54 1.20 -17.57
N LEU A 26 1.28 0.84 -16.53
CA LEU A 26 2.68 0.41 -16.66
C LEU A 26 2.84 -0.82 -17.56
N GLU A 27 1.97 -1.82 -17.40
CA GLU A 27 1.95 -3.04 -18.21
C GLU A 27 1.62 -2.74 -19.68
N SER A 28 0.77 -1.76 -19.97
CA SER A 28 0.46 -1.36 -21.35
C SER A 28 1.66 -0.82 -22.13
N PHE A 29 2.67 -0.29 -21.43
CA PHE A 29 3.91 0.18 -22.04
C PHE A 29 5.05 -0.85 -21.93
N GLY A 30 5.23 -1.46 -20.76
CA GLY A 30 6.33 -2.36 -20.45
C GLY A 30 7.65 -1.66 -20.08
N PRO A 31 8.62 -2.41 -19.51
CA PRO A 31 9.86 -1.85 -18.96
C PRO A 31 10.80 -1.26 -20.01
N ASP A 32 10.82 -1.84 -21.22
CA ASP A 32 11.70 -1.41 -22.32
C ASP A 32 11.05 -0.33 -23.21
N SER A 33 9.91 0.22 -22.82
CA SER A 33 9.30 1.35 -23.53
C SER A 33 10.03 2.66 -23.27
N ALA A 34 9.67 3.70 -24.03
CA ALA A 34 10.12 5.06 -23.73
C ALA A 34 9.71 5.51 -22.32
N VAL A 35 8.50 5.14 -21.88
CA VAL A 35 7.98 5.44 -20.54
C VAL A 35 8.77 4.67 -19.48
N GLY A 36 8.97 3.36 -19.66
CA GLY A 36 9.70 2.52 -18.73
C GLY A 36 11.15 2.96 -18.53
N ARG A 37 11.86 3.28 -19.62
CA ARG A 37 13.24 3.81 -19.57
C ARG A 37 13.37 5.22 -18.98
N ALA A 38 12.29 6.00 -18.97
CA ALA A 38 12.28 7.33 -18.38
C ALA A 38 12.10 7.31 -16.85
N LEU A 39 11.77 6.15 -16.25
CA LEU A 39 11.62 6.03 -14.82
C LEU A 39 12.97 6.20 -14.09
N PRO A 40 13.00 6.91 -12.94
CA PRO A 40 14.15 6.93 -12.04
C PRO A 40 14.61 5.53 -11.67
N VAL A 41 15.92 5.31 -11.63
CA VAL A 41 16.54 4.03 -11.28
C VAL A 41 17.15 4.13 -9.88
N ALA A 42 16.83 3.15 -9.03
CA ALA A 42 17.36 3.01 -7.68
C ALA A 42 18.89 3.12 -7.65
N ALA A 43 19.39 3.97 -6.73
CA ALA A 43 20.80 4.29 -6.53
C ALA A 43 21.52 4.91 -7.74
N ARG A 44 20.80 5.41 -8.75
CA ARG A 44 21.40 5.89 -10.00
C ARG A 44 20.86 7.20 -10.52
N SER A 45 19.54 7.42 -10.52
CA SER A 45 18.97 8.60 -11.18
C SER A 45 17.68 9.11 -10.54
N GLY A 46 17.38 10.38 -10.84
CA GLY A 46 16.13 11.04 -10.43
C GLY A 46 15.91 11.01 -8.92
N THR A 47 14.65 10.88 -8.51
CA THR A 47 14.24 10.86 -7.10
C THR A 47 14.67 9.60 -6.35
N LEU A 48 15.27 8.61 -7.04
CA LEU A 48 15.80 7.40 -6.44
C LEU A 48 17.34 7.38 -6.41
N SER A 49 18.03 8.44 -6.82
CA SER A 49 19.51 8.47 -6.92
C SER A 49 20.23 8.13 -5.62
N HIS A 50 19.66 8.54 -4.47
CA HIS A 50 20.20 8.27 -3.13
C HIS A 50 19.37 7.26 -2.33
N ARG A 51 18.31 6.70 -2.93
CA ARG A 51 17.47 5.69 -2.29
C ARG A 51 17.93 4.30 -2.74
N PHE A 52 17.84 3.33 -1.84
CA PHE A 52 18.23 1.94 -2.11
C PHE A 52 19.72 1.75 -2.46
N ALA A 53 20.63 2.63 -2.03
CA ALA A 53 22.06 2.54 -2.36
C ALA A 53 22.71 1.27 -1.81
N ASP A 54 22.45 0.95 -0.54
CA ASP A 54 22.95 -0.25 0.14
C ASP A 54 21.91 -1.38 0.15
N HIS A 55 20.99 -1.39 -0.81
CA HIS A 55 19.88 -2.35 -0.88
C HIS A 55 20.01 -3.24 -2.13
N PRO A 56 19.57 -4.51 -2.08
CA PRO A 56 19.57 -5.39 -3.25
C PRO A 56 18.73 -4.92 -4.45
N ALA A 57 17.97 -3.81 -4.31
CA ALA A 57 17.17 -3.18 -5.36
C ALA A 57 17.98 -2.18 -6.20
N ALA A 58 19.20 -1.81 -5.77
CA ALA A 58 20.08 -0.89 -6.48
C ALA A 58 20.25 -1.31 -7.95
N GLY A 59 19.94 -0.41 -8.89
CA GLY A 59 20.00 -0.68 -10.32
C GLY A 59 18.99 -1.71 -10.86
N ARG A 60 18.12 -2.27 -10.02
CA ARG A 60 17.10 -3.28 -10.39
C ARG A 60 15.68 -2.74 -10.30
N LEU A 61 15.47 -1.73 -9.48
CA LEU A 61 14.21 -1.00 -9.36
C LEU A 61 14.23 0.24 -10.26
N SER A 62 13.25 0.33 -11.15
CA SER A 62 12.96 1.53 -11.95
C SER A 62 11.52 1.97 -11.67
N ALA A 63 11.34 3.10 -10.97
CA ALA A 63 10.02 3.50 -10.49
C ALA A 63 9.84 5.00 -10.36
N LYS A 64 8.60 5.46 -10.55
CA LYS A 64 8.21 6.83 -10.27
C LYS A 64 7.82 6.97 -8.80
N THR A 65 8.29 8.03 -8.18
CA THR A 65 7.93 8.42 -6.81
C THR A 65 6.80 9.46 -6.80
N GLY A 66 5.92 9.39 -5.81
CA GLY A 66 5.03 10.47 -5.39
C GLY A 66 5.20 10.76 -3.90
N LEU A 67 5.31 12.04 -3.56
CA LEU A 67 5.46 12.48 -2.17
C LEU A 67 4.72 13.81 -1.99
N LEU A 68 3.67 13.79 -1.17
CA LEU A 68 2.92 14.94 -0.70
C LEU A 68 2.68 14.80 0.80
N THR A 69 2.30 15.88 1.47
CA THR A 69 1.86 15.78 2.87
C THR A 69 0.72 14.78 3.00
N GLY A 70 0.91 13.73 3.80
CA GLY A 70 -0.09 12.68 3.98
C GLY A 70 -0.04 11.54 2.98
N VAL A 71 0.77 11.61 1.91
CA VAL A 71 0.74 10.64 0.82
C VAL A 71 2.13 10.28 0.33
N ASN A 72 2.42 8.98 0.30
CA ASN A 72 3.62 8.41 -0.31
C ASN A 72 3.20 7.39 -1.37
N SER A 73 3.80 7.45 -2.56
CA SER A 73 3.56 6.45 -3.60
C SER A 73 4.84 6.07 -4.34
N LEU A 74 4.86 4.83 -4.81
CA LEU A 74 5.94 4.26 -5.61
C LEU A 74 5.33 3.25 -6.59
N ALA A 75 5.57 3.44 -7.89
CA ALA A 75 5.07 2.53 -8.92
C ALA A 75 6.10 2.37 -10.03
N GLY A 76 6.27 1.14 -10.52
CA GLY A 76 7.24 0.85 -11.56
C GLY A 76 7.55 -0.63 -11.73
N PHE A 77 8.77 -0.88 -12.19
CA PHE A 77 9.27 -2.20 -12.52
C PHE A 77 10.40 -2.61 -11.58
N LEU A 78 10.39 -3.88 -11.19
CA LEU A 78 11.42 -4.48 -10.34
C LEU A 78 11.93 -5.76 -10.99
N LYS A 79 13.23 -5.77 -11.30
CA LYS A 79 13.90 -6.98 -11.78
C LYS A 79 14.21 -7.92 -10.61
N THR A 80 13.43 -8.97 -10.43
CA THR A 80 13.66 -10.02 -9.44
C THR A 80 14.56 -11.14 -10.01
N PRO A 81 14.99 -12.13 -9.21
CA PRO A 81 15.68 -13.31 -9.75
C PRO A 81 14.82 -14.13 -10.70
N THR A 82 13.49 -13.98 -10.59
CA THR A 82 12.48 -14.80 -11.26
C THR A 82 11.91 -14.14 -12.51
N GLY A 83 12.06 -12.83 -12.66
CA GLY A 83 11.59 -12.11 -13.83
C GLY A 83 11.50 -10.61 -13.59
N MET A 84 10.71 -9.95 -14.45
CA MET A 84 10.33 -8.57 -14.23
C MET A 84 8.95 -8.55 -13.54
N LEU A 85 8.84 -7.81 -12.44
CA LEU A 85 7.57 -7.54 -11.78
C LEU A 85 7.14 -6.09 -12.06
N THR A 86 5.85 -5.89 -12.24
CA THR A 86 5.21 -4.57 -12.23
C THR A 86 4.49 -4.40 -10.90
N PHE A 87 4.65 -3.26 -10.25
CA PHE A 87 4.00 -3.01 -8.96
C PHE A 87 3.60 -1.54 -8.79
N ALA A 88 2.68 -1.31 -7.85
CA ALA A 88 2.32 0.01 -7.39
C ALA A 88 1.96 -0.03 -5.90
N GLN A 89 2.39 0.97 -5.17
CA GLN A 89 2.03 1.22 -3.78
C GLN A 89 1.59 2.67 -3.63
N ILE A 90 0.46 2.86 -2.95
CA ILE A 90 -0.06 4.17 -2.53
C ILE A 90 -0.36 4.05 -1.04
N VAL A 91 0.26 4.91 -0.24
CA VAL A 91 0.07 5.00 1.21
C VAL A 91 -0.49 6.38 1.50
N ASN A 92 -1.75 6.42 1.94
CA ASN A 92 -2.43 7.64 2.36
C ASN A 92 -2.47 7.73 3.89
N GLY A 93 -2.65 8.94 4.44
CA GLY A 93 -2.72 9.17 5.88
C GLY A 93 -1.37 9.08 6.60
N VAL A 94 -0.26 9.24 5.88
CA VAL A 94 1.08 9.23 6.49
C VAL A 94 1.25 10.48 7.36
N PRO A 95 1.63 10.37 8.64
CA PRO A 95 1.85 11.55 9.47
C PRO A 95 2.90 12.50 8.84
N PRO A 96 2.74 13.83 8.97
CA PRO A 96 3.75 14.78 8.52
C PRO A 96 5.12 14.47 9.13
N ASP A 97 6.19 14.69 8.36
CA ASP A 97 7.60 14.46 8.76
C ASP A 97 7.94 13.01 9.19
N SER A 98 7.01 12.07 9.03
CA SER A 98 7.24 10.65 9.28
C SER A 98 7.93 9.97 8.10
N ARG A 99 8.77 8.98 8.42
CA ARG A 99 9.43 8.11 7.44
C ARG A 99 8.65 6.83 7.14
N VAL A 100 7.55 6.58 7.84
CA VAL A 100 6.77 5.32 7.73
C VAL A 100 6.37 5.01 6.28
N GLY A 101 5.97 6.02 5.50
CA GLY A 101 5.63 5.82 4.09
C GLY A 101 6.82 5.40 3.22
N LEU A 102 8.02 5.89 3.52
CA LEU A 102 9.25 5.52 2.80
C LEU A 102 9.76 4.14 3.26
N GLU A 103 9.72 3.86 4.56
CA GLU A 103 10.09 2.56 5.13
C GLU A 103 9.16 1.44 4.65
N SER A 104 7.87 1.73 4.51
CA SER A 104 6.90 0.81 3.91
C SER A 104 7.22 0.50 2.45
N GLN A 105 7.70 1.48 1.68
CA GLN A 105 8.14 1.26 0.29
C GLN A 105 9.39 0.38 0.22
N GLU A 106 10.37 0.61 1.09
CA GLU A 106 11.58 -0.22 1.17
C GLU A 106 11.23 -1.66 1.57
N THR A 107 10.39 -1.82 2.60
CA THR A 107 9.89 -3.13 3.05
C THR A 107 9.17 -3.88 1.94
N LEU A 108 8.30 -3.20 1.18
CA LEU A 108 7.59 -3.82 0.05
C LEU A 108 8.57 -4.28 -1.03
N VAL A 109 9.53 -3.44 -1.41
CA VAL A 109 10.52 -3.77 -2.46
C VAL A 109 11.39 -4.95 -2.04
N GLU A 110 11.82 -5.00 -0.79
CA GLU A 110 12.57 -6.14 -0.24
C GLU A 110 11.73 -7.43 -0.29
N ALA A 111 10.47 -7.36 0.15
CA ALA A 111 9.56 -8.51 0.08
C ALA A 111 9.34 -9.01 -1.36
N LEU A 112 9.19 -8.10 -2.33
CA LEU A 112 9.04 -8.43 -3.75
C LEU A 112 10.30 -9.06 -4.34
N LEU A 113 11.50 -8.66 -3.90
CA LEU A 113 12.76 -9.28 -4.34
C LEU A 113 12.89 -10.73 -3.87
N GLY A 114 12.37 -11.04 -2.69
CA GLY A 114 12.31 -12.38 -2.12
C GLY A 114 11.13 -13.22 -2.62
N HIS A 115 10.22 -12.67 -3.43
CA HIS A 115 9.02 -13.38 -3.85
C HIS A 115 9.35 -14.46 -4.90
N PRO A 116 9.03 -15.74 -4.66
CA PRO A 116 9.24 -16.80 -5.62
C PRO A 116 8.31 -16.61 -6.84
N ALA A 117 8.77 -17.05 -8.00
CA ALA A 117 8.15 -16.81 -9.31
C ALA A 117 6.77 -17.44 -9.47
N ASP A 118 6.44 -18.41 -8.61
CA ASP A 118 5.33 -19.32 -8.82
C ASP A 118 4.06 -18.79 -8.16
N CYS A 119 3.03 -18.62 -9.00
CA CYS A 119 1.72 -18.10 -8.62
C CYS A 119 1.06 -18.91 -7.47
N SER A 120 1.43 -20.18 -7.30
CA SER A 120 1.02 -21.02 -6.17
C SER A 120 1.50 -20.51 -4.81
N THR A 121 2.68 -19.89 -4.76
CA THR A 121 3.25 -19.36 -3.52
C THR A 121 2.66 -17.97 -3.21
N ALA A 122 2.31 -17.19 -4.23
CA ALA A 122 1.67 -15.89 -4.07
C ALA A 122 0.31 -15.95 -3.38
N VAL A 123 -0.54 -16.92 -3.77
CA VAL A 123 -1.86 -17.13 -3.15
C VAL A 123 -1.71 -17.54 -1.67
N ALA A 124 -0.76 -18.41 -1.35
CA ALA A 124 -0.50 -18.86 0.02
C ALA A 124 -0.01 -17.72 0.97
N LEU A 125 0.64 -16.68 0.42
CA LEU A 125 1.09 -15.51 1.17
C LEU A 125 -0.01 -14.46 1.36
N LEU A 126 -0.97 -14.38 0.45
CA LEU A 126 -2.13 -13.48 0.57
C LEU A 126 -3.14 -13.97 1.62
N ASP A 127 -3.23 -15.29 1.81
CA ASP A 127 -4.04 -15.90 2.88
C ASP A 127 -3.34 -15.93 4.24
N ALA A 128 -2.05 -15.58 4.31
CA ALA A 128 -1.30 -15.54 5.55
C ALA A 128 -1.57 -14.22 6.31
N PRO A 129 -1.80 -14.26 7.64
CA PRO A 129 -1.87 -13.02 8.42
C PRO A 129 -0.56 -12.23 8.23
N TRP A 130 -0.67 -10.90 8.11
CA TRP A 130 0.44 -9.99 7.75
C TRP A 130 1.71 -10.14 8.63
N SER A 131 1.57 -10.70 9.84
CA SER A 131 2.67 -11.06 10.74
C SER A 131 3.52 -12.25 10.26
N SER A 132 2.99 -13.08 9.35
CA SER A 132 3.65 -14.27 8.79
C SER A 132 4.22 -14.03 7.37
N ALA A 133 3.73 -13.02 6.64
CA ALA A 133 4.30 -12.65 5.34
C ALA A 133 5.75 -12.14 5.47
N ALA A 134 6.06 -11.43 6.56
CA ALA A 134 7.43 -11.01 6.89
C ALA A 134 8.35 -12.20 7.26
N ALA A 135 7.80 -13.26 7.84
CA ALA A 135 8.56 -14.47 8.20
C ALA A 135 8.83 -15.38 6.98
N ALA A 136 7.93 -15.39 6.00
CA ALA A 136 8.08 -16.21 4.80
C ALA A 136 9.20 -15.70 3.86
N SER A 137 9.39 -14.39 3.74
CA SER A 137 10.55 -13.83 3.02
C SER A 137 11.89 -14.10 3.73
N ALA A 138 11.88 -14.25 5.06
CA ALA A 138 13.07 -14.60 5.84
C ALA A 138 13.45 -16.10 5.72
N ALA A 139 12.48 -17.00 5.50
CA ALA A 139 12.72 -18.44 5.42
C ALA A 139 13.42 -18.88 4.12
N ALA A 140 13.49 -18.03 3.09
CA ALA A 140 14.23 -18.32 1.86
C ALA A 140 15.74 -17.99 1.94
N LEU A 141 16.20 -17.39 3.06
CA LEU A 141 17.60 -17.11 3.32
C LEU A 141 18.17 -18.07 4.39
N SER A 142 18.82 -19.13 3.91
CA SER A 142 19.83 -19.98 4.58
C SER A 142 19.41 -21.24 5.39
N PRO A 143 20.32 -22.24 5.55
CA PRO A 143 20.00 -23.66 5.69
C PRO A 143 19.78 -24.15 7.14
N ALA A 144 19.11 -25.31 7.22
CA ALA A 144 18.70 -26.16 8.36
C ALA A 144 19.69 -26.37 9.54
N PRO A 145 19.33 -27.15 10.59
CA PRO A 145 18.09 -27.19 11.40
C PRO A 145 18.38 -27.13 12.92
N ALA A 146 17.42 -26.67 13.74
CA ALA A 146 17.40 -27.03 15.16
C ALA A 146 15.99 -26.94 15.76
N THR A 147 15.48 -28.13 16.10
CA THR A 147 14.51 -28.49 17.13
C THR A 147 13.79 -27.40 17.94
N GLY A 148 12.45 -27.49 17.90
CA GLY A 148 11.63 -27.64 19.11
C GLY A 148 11.23 -26.35 19.82
N ILE A 149 9.99 -25.91 19.59
CA ILE A 149 9.07 -25.32 20.57
C ILE A 149 7.67 -25.41 19.95
N THR A 150 6.74 -26.06 20.65
CA THR A 150 5.31 -26.05 20.33
C THR A 150 4.67 -24.83 20.99
N PRO A 151 4.08 -23.87 20.24
CA PRO A 151 3.23 -22.86 20.85
C PRO A 151 1.77 -23.35 20.89
N GLN A 152 1.16 -23.25 22.07
CA GLN A 152 -0.27 -23.41 22.27
C GLN A 152 -1.06 -22.22 21.71
N PRO A 153 -2.33 -22.41 21.32
CA PRO A 153 -3.15 -21.35 20.72
C PRO A 153 -3.51 -20.28 21.76
N CYS A 154 -3.17 -19.02 21.48
CA CYS A 154 -3.68 -17.88 22.23
C CYS A 154 -5.06 -17.47 21.69
N ILE A 155 -5.97 -17.30 22.65
CA ILE A 155 -7.39 -16.99 22.53
C ILE A 155 -7.61 -15.64 21.83
N VAL A 156 -8.59 -15.61 20.92
CA VAL A 156 -9.10 -14.39 20.26
C VAL A 156 -9.88 -13.55 21.29
N VAL A 157 -9.46 -12.30 21.49
CA VAL A 157 -10.34 -11.27 22.09
C VAL A 157 -11.08 -10.60 20.93
N PRO A 158 -12.42 -10.67 20.86
CA PRO A 158 -13.18 -10.01 19.80
C PRO A 158 -13.11 -8.48 19.92
N ALA A 159 -13.11 -7.81 18.77
CA ALA A 159 -13.16 -6.35 18.66
C ALA A 159 -14.42 -5.78 19.35
N PRO A 160 -14.34 -4.58 19.99
CA PRO A 160 -15.52 -3.94 20.55
C PRO A 160 -16.52 -3.55 19.44
N PRO A 161 -17.83 -3.63 19.70
CA PRO A 161 -18.84 -3.25 18.71
C PRO A 161 -18.79 -1.75 18.40
N GLU A 162 -18.99 -1.40 17.13
CA GLU A 162 -19.10 -0.02 16.66
C GLU A 162 -20.27 0.70 17.35
N PRO A 163 -20.13 2.01 17.68
CA PRO A 163 -21.21 2.80 18.25
C PRO A 163 -22.32 3.05 17.21
N PRO A 164 -23.60 3.12 17.63
CA PRO A 164 -24.71 3.36 16.73
C PRO A 164 -24.68 4.79 16.16
N ALA A 165 -25.16 4.90 14.92
CA ALA A 165 -25.37 6.15 14.19
C ALA A 165 -26.22 7.13 15.02
N SER A 166 -25.76 8.38 15.10
CA SER A 166 -26.51 9.48 15.69
C SER A 166 -27.63 9.88 14.74
N GLU A 167 -28.87 9.80 15.20
CA GLU A 167 -30.05 10.29 14.46
C GLU A 167 -30.15 11.81 14.66
N GLU A 168 -30.10 12.57 13.56
CA GLU A 168 -30.40 14.01 13.55
C GLU A 168 -31.89 14.23 13.83
N PRO A 169 -32.28 15.25 14.63
CA PRO A 169 -33.68 15.54 14.90
C PRO A 169 -34.34 16.29 13.73
N ASP A 170 -35.43 15.71 13.22
CA ASP A 170 -36.30 16.31 12.20
C ASP A 170 -37.09 17.51 12.79
N PRO A 171 -37.19 18.66 12.09
CA PRO A 171 -37.86 19.85 12.59
C PRO A 171 -39.28 19.97 12.02
N ALA A 172 -40.32 19.67 12.81
CA ALA A 172 -41.65 20.31 12.76
C ALA A 172 -42.67 19.55 13.61
N ASP A 173 -43.22 20.18 14.65
CA ASP A 173 -44.67 20.37 14.79
C ASP A 173 -44.94 21.41 15.89
N THR A 174 -45.21 22.66 15.48
CA THR A 174 -45.85 23.65 16.32
C THR A 174 -47.29 23.79 15.85
N SER A 175 -48.22 23.12 16.52
CA SER A 175 -49.64 23.45 16.42
C SER A 175 -50.40 23.12 17.72
N THR A 176 -50.68 24.21 18.47
CA THR A 176 -51.93 24.56 19.15
C THR A 176 -52.83 23.45 19.71
N THR A 177 -53.08 23.48 21.03
CA THR A 177 -54.44 23.35 21.60
C THR A 177 -54.55 24.12 22.93
N ASP A 178 -55.29 25.22 22.90
CA ASP A 178 -56.07 25.80 24.02
C ASP A 178 -57.51 25.24 23.86
N PRO A 179 -58.26 24.86 24.93
CA PRO A 179 -59.03 25.83 25.71
C PRO A 179 -59.18 25.51 27.22
N SER A 180 -59.11 26.57 28.04
CA SER A 180 -60.09 26.93 29.10
C SER A 180 -60.50 25.92 30.19
N ALA A 181 -60.19 26.22 31.46
CA ALA A 181 -61.17 26.29 32.58
C ALA A 181 -60.50 26.71 33.91
N GLN A 182 -61.03 27.79 34.52
CA GLN A 182 -61.39 27.99 35.95
C GLN A 182 -60.32 27.64 37.02
N GLU A 183 -59.99 28.47 38.01
CA GLU A 183 -60.68 29.52 38.76
C GLU A 183 -59.63 30.39 39.47
#